data_AF-A0A2K3E3H6-F1
#
_entry.id   AF-A0A2K3E3H6-F1
#
_cell.length_a   1.000
_cell.length_b   1.000
_cell.length_c   1.000
_cell.angle_alpha   90.00
_cell.angle_beta   90.00
_cell.angle_gamma   90.00
#
_symmetry.space_group_name_H-M   'P 1'
#
loop_
_entity.id
_entity.type
_entity.pdbx_description
1 polymer ?
#
loop_
_entity_poly.entity_id
_entity_poly.type
_entity_poly.pdbx_seq_one_letter_code
_entity_poly.pdbx_strand_id
1 'polypeptide(L)'
;MPMPSNSLVLEDLTQGLNEWRNIQDIVRLTFKAFHDVLRAQGDAIKAIERAVDTKASRAEVTTGLQQKANVADMAARIRELETLLATKADISDMERRALKTEVDASLRTQMSDVYTLLRQKTEDAEFKAFKEHADRQLSSLRADVSRLGSGMEATRTALDGKAGLAEVSAALAQKADLAEVDDKLRDKVSRKMFQEGLARKSDLAQLDQTEARLGQELADLRALAGRKADATALEEVSNRTERLRQRVEADSDTTAAALRTISATFDNTLADVRGRLEGCSTQLASLHRNMGAFEQQLREVDVVYREALSKKADAVEVYRLLDRKADAAAVSEALGHKAGQDTVDALLAKVDGALDLAGRVDALQRDVDTKLNEAKNLYSTMEGLARVEDVNKALLEVCSELENKAPVSEVVRLERQQGVINSGFAQNLHMARWLWKSTRTKAGNAVPWEVQAVNTDTDNFVWEEGKATIVTVAPGLYEVSFGFYPATGAPRLRRTPPLIQLLVNGEVALTGVFNPTAVQHGSGSSPLPGNRSPRMGSASSTAGGSSVAMSPGMDNRATSTTGLVSSPVTGMTAWDVLTLPAKAKIAVTYQGEERGEGFLGLRKL
;
A
#
# COMPACT_ATOMS: atom_id res chain seq x y z
N MET A 1 2.30 -126.19 -8.58
CA MET A 1 2.42 -126.50 -10.03
C MET A 1 1.44 -125.63 -10.79
N PRO A 2 1.82 -125.04 -11.93
CA PRO A 2 0.91 -124.24 -12.75
C PRO A 2 0.00 -125.15 -13.60
N MET A 3 -1.28 -124.81 -13.67
CA MET A 3 -2.23 -125.46 -14.60
C MET A 3 -1.95 -124.97 -16.04
N PRO A 4 -2.01 -125.84 -17.05
CA PRO A 4 -1.77 -125.45 -18.45
C PRO A 4 -2.90 -124.58 -19.02
N SER A 5 -2.57 -123.82 -20.06
CA SER A 5 -3.33 -122.70 -20.61
C SER A 5 -4.49 -123.10 -21.52
N ASN A 6 -5.71 -122.66 -21.17
CA ASN A 6 -6.93 -122.83 -21.98
C ASN A 6 -6.98 -121.99 -23.29
N SER A 7 -5.96 -121.17 -23.61
CA SER A 7 -5.99 -120.33 -24.82
C SER A 7 -5.84 -121.13 -26.12
N LEU A 8 -5.07 -122.22 -26.10
CA LEU A 8 -4.79 -123.06 -27.27
C LEU A 8 -6.07 -123.63 -27.90
N VAL A 9 -7.03 -124.08 -27.08
CA VAL A 9 -8.28 -124.72 -27.54
C VAL A 9 -9.15 -123.78 -28.38
N LEU A 10 -9.17 -122.48 -28.04
CA LEU A 10 -9.95 -121.49 -28.80
C LEU A 10 -9.24 -121.10 -30.10
N GLU A 11 -7.91 -120.99 -30.05
CA GLU A 11 -7.10 -120.61 -31.20
C GLU A 11 -7.12 -121.72 -32.27
N ASP A 12 -6.97 -123.00 -31.89
CA ASP A 12 -7.12 -124.17 -32.76
C ASP A 12 -8.51 -124.26 -33.42
N LEU A 13 -9.57 -123.85 -32.71
CA LEU A 13 -10.93 -123.76 -33.24
C LEU A 13 -11.06 -122.67 -34.32
N THR A 14 -10.42 -121.52 -34.13
CA THR A 14 -10.46 -120.39 -35.09
C THR A 14 -9.54 -120.57 -36.30
N GLN A 15 -8.47 -121.34 -36.16
CA GLN A 15 -7.55 -121.73 -37.24
C GLN A 15 -8.06 -122.92 -38.07
N GLY A 16 -9.11 -123.62 -37.60
CA GLY A 16 -9.77 -124.70 -38.35
C GLY A 16 -9.10 -126.07 -38.21
N LEU A 17 -8.28 -126.28 -37.17
CA LEU A 17 -7.51 -127.51 -36.96
C LEU A 17 -8.34 -128.70 -36.45
N ASN A 18 -9.58 -128.48 -36.04
CA ASN A 18 -10.56 -129.54 -35.78
C ASN A 18 -11.61 -129.58 -36.90
N GLU A 19 -11.73 -130.71 -37.59
CA GLU A 19 -12.83 -130.93 -38.55
C GLU A 19 -14.18 -130.96 -37.83
N TRP A 20 -14.92 -129.85 -37.83
CA TRP A 20 -16.34 -129.84 -37.46
C TRP A 20 -17.13 -130.61 -38.52
N ARG A 21 -17.17 -131.94 -38.42
CA ARG A 21 -17.90 -132.78 -39.37
C ARG A 21 -19.40 -132.47 -39.31
N ASN A 22 -20.01 -132.37 -40.50
CA ASN A 22 -21.45 -132.27 -40.71
C ASN A 22 -22.15 -130.96 -40.26
N ILE A 23 -21.45 -129.82 -40.30
CA ILE A 23 -22.02 -128.47 -40.14
C ILE A 23 -21.78 -127.66 -41.42
N GLN A 24 -22.81 -126.95 -41.91
CA GLN A 24 -22.74 -126.15 -43.14
C GLN A 24 -21.76 -124.98 -42.98
N ASP A 25 -20.93 -124.71 -44.00
CA ASP A 25 -19.87 -123.69 -43.91
C ASP A 25 -20.38 -122.28 -43.61
N ILE A 26 -21.63 -121.96 -43.98
CA ILE A 26 -22.27 -120.69 -43.62
C ILE A 26 -22.31 -120.48 -42.10
N VAL A 27 -22.48 -121.54 -41.30
CA VAL A 27 -22.51 -121.49 -39.83
C VAL A 27 -21.11 -121.23 -39.27
N ARG A 28 -20.07 -121.86 -39.85
CA ARG A 28 -18.67 -121.57 -39.47
C ARG A 28 -18.31 -120.12 -39.78
N LEU A 29 -18.73 -119.63 -40.96
CA LEU A 29 -18.44 -118.27 -41.40
C LEU A 29 -19.15 -117.23 -40.52
N THR A 30 -20.40 -117.47 -40.12
CA THR A 30 -21.12 -116.59 -39.18
C THR A 30 -20.52 -116.60 -37.79
N PHE A 31 -20.10 -117.76 -37.24
CA PHE A 31 -19.41 -117.79 -35.95
C PHE A 31 -18.04 -117.09 -35.98
N LYS A 32 -17.28 -117.21 -37.07
CA LYS A 32 -16.02 -116.47 -37.26
C LYS A 32 -16.26 -114.96 -37.34
N ALA A 33 -17.19 -114.53 -38.19
CA ALA A 33 -17.56 -113.11 -38.29
C ALA A 33 -18.09 -112.54 -36.96
N PHE A 34 -18.88 -113.32 -36.20
CA PHE A 34 -19.38 -112.93 -34.89
C PHE A 34 -18.25 -112.78 -33.85
N HIS A 35 -17.31 -113.72 -33.82
CA HIS A 35 -16.10 -113.62 -32.99
C HIS A 35 -15.25 -112.41 -33.35
N ASP A 36 -15.07 -112.11 -34.64
CA ASP A 36 -14.27 -110.98 -35.10
C ASP A 36 -14.95 -109.64 -34.76
N VAL A 37 -16.28 -109.56 -34.83
CA VAL A 37 -17.08 -108.42 -34.33
C VAL A 37 -16.95 -108.26 -32.81
N LEU A 38 -17.05 -109.34 -32.04
CA LEU A 38 -16.86 -109.31 -30.58
C LEU A 38 -15.44 -108.86 -30.19
N ARG A 39 -14.42 -109.31 -30.92
CA ARG A 39 -13.03 -108.87 -30.72
C ARG A 39 -12.88 -107.38 -31.00
N ALA A 40 -13.39 -106.91 -32.15
CA ALA A 40 -13.37 -105.49 -32.51
C ALA A 40 -14.13 -104.61 -31.50
N GLN A 41 -15.28 -105.07 -30.99
CA GLN A 41 -16.01 -104.38 -29.92
C GLN A 41 -15.22 -104.37 -28.60
N GLY A 42 -14.59 -105.48 -28.22
CA GLY A 42 -13.75 -105.55 -27.02
C GLY A 42 -12.53 -104.63 -27.06
N ASP A 43 -11.92 -104.47 -28.23
CA ASP A 43 -10.79 -103.54 -28.42
C ASP A 43 -11.26 -102.08 -28.49
N ALA A 44 -12.44 -101.81 -29.07
CA ALA A 44 -13.07 -100.49 -29.02
C ALA A 44 -13.46 -100.06 -27.59
N ILE A 45 -13.99 -100.99 -26.78
CA ILE A 45 -14.30 -100.73 -25.36
C ILE A 45 -13.02 -100.39 -24.59
N LYS A 46 -11.94 -101.17 -24.74
CA LYS A 46 -10.64 -100.85 -24.10
C LYS A 46 -10.05 -99.53 -24.58
N ALA A 47 -10.27 -99.14 -25.84
CA ALA A 47 -9.87 -97.84 -26.34
C ALA A 47 -10.68 -96.70 -25.70
N ILE A 48 -11.99 -96.90 -25.51
CA ILE A 48 -12.87 -95.96 -24.80
C ILE A 48 -12.51 -95.87 -23.32
N GLU A 49 -12.25 -96.98 -22.63
CA GLU A 49 -11.80 -97.01 -21.23
C GLU A 49 -10.52 -96.18 -21.05
N ARG A 50 -9.50 -96.40 -21.89
CA ARG A 50 -8.26 -95.59 -21.88
C ARG A 50 -8.51 -94.12 -22.24
N ALA A 51 -9.46 -93.83 -23.14
CA ALA A 51 -9.82 -92.46 -23.51
C ALA A 51 -10.61 -91.74 -22.40
N VAL A 52 -11.33 -92.48 -21.54
CA VAL A 52 -12.02 -91.96 -20.36
C VAL A 52 -11.03 -91.76 -19.20
N ASP A 53 -10.11 -92.69 -18.97
CA ASP A 53 -9.03 -92.51 -17.97
C ASP A 53 -8.10 -91.32 -18.30
N THR A 54 -7.96 -90.97 -19.58
CA THR A 54 -7.16 -89.82 -20.05
C THR A 54 -7.96 -88.52 -20.24
N LYS A 55 -9.30 -88.57 -20.33
CA LYS A 55 -10.14 -87.36 -20.38
C LYS A 55 -10.82 -87.12 -19.04
N ALA A 56 -10.35 -86.07 -18.37
CA ALA A 56 -10.78 -85.59 -17.04
C ALA A 56 -10.16 -86.35 -15.86
N SER A 57 -8.83 -86.30 -15.74
CA SER A 57 -8.24 -86.44 -14.41
C SER A 57 -8.76 -85.29 -13.54
N ARG A 58 -9.39 -85.65 -12.41
CA ARG A 58 -9.88 -84.67 -11.41
C ARG A 58 -8.74 -83.76 -10.92
N ALA A 59 -7.50 -84.27 -10.98
CA ALA A 59 -6.25 -83.59 -10.65
C ALA A 59 -5.98 -82.37 -11.55
N GLU A 60 -6.12 -82.47 -12.87
CA GLU A 60 -5.89 -81.34 -13.79
C GLU A 60 -6.91 -80.21 -13.56
N VAL A 61 -8.18 -80.56 -13.37
CA VAL A 61 -9.23 -79.58 -13.07
C VAL A 61 -8.99 -78.92 -11.71
N THR A 62 -8.58 -79.66 -10.67
CA THR A 62 -8.18 -79.03 -9.39
C THR A 62 -6.93 -78.19 -9.53
N THR A 63 -5.92 -78.60 -10.31
CA THR A 63 -4.67 -77.83 -10.48
C THR A 63 -4.92 -76.52 -11.24
N GLY A 64 -5.73 -76.56 -12.29
CA GLY A 64 -6.14 -75.37 -13.05
C GLY A 64 -7.03 -74.42 -12.24
N LEU A 65 -7.90 -74.95 -11.37
CA LEU A 65 -8.64 -74.14 -10.41
C LEU A 65 -7.73 -73.56 -9.31
N GLN A 66 -6.74 -74.30 -8.83
CA GLN A 66 -5.75 -73.81 -7.85
C GLN A 66 -4.96 -72.62 -8.43
N GLN A 67 -4.47 -72.73 -9.68
CA GLN A 67 -3.76 -71.65 -10.37
C GLN A 67 -4.63 -70.42 -10.65
N LYS A 68 -5.95 -70.59 -10.87
CA LYS A 68 -6.90 -69.48 -11.00
C LYS A 68 -7.37 -68.91 -9.65
N ALA A 69 -7.13 -69.62 -8.54
CA ALA A 69 -7.54 -69.25 -7.19
C ALA A 69 -6.32 -68.96 -6.28
N ASN A 70 -5.37 -68.16 -6.77
CA ASN A 70 -4.21 -67.69 -5.99
C ASN A 70 -4.62 -66.62 -4.94
N VAL A 71 -5.41 -67.06 -3.95
CA VAL A 71 -5.72 -66.30 -2.72
C VAL A 71 -4.44 -65.94 -1.98
N ALA A 72 -3.39 -66.77 -2.08
CA ALA A 72 -2.07 -66.49 -1.51
C ALA A 72 -1.38 -65.26 -2.16
N ASP A 73 -1.37 -65.15 -3.49
CA ASP A 73 -0.78 -63.99 -4.18
C ASP A 73 -1.61 -62.73 -3.98
N MET A 74 -2.95 -62.85 -3.98
CA MET A 74 -3.82 -61.72 -3.65
C MET A 74 -3.58 -61.25 -2.20
N ALA A 75 -3.44 -62.17 -1.24
CA ALA A 75 -3.08 -61.82 0.13
C ALA A 75 -1.66 -61.24 0.25
N ALA A 76 -0.70 -61.66 -0.60
CA ALA A 76 0.63 -61.08 -0.65
C ALA A 76 0.57 -59.63 -1.17
N ARG A 77 -0.13 -59.39 -2.29
CA ARG A 77 -0.32 -58.05 -2.86
C ARG A 77 -1.13 -57.12 -1.97
N ILE A 78 -2.12 -57.64 -1.23
CA ILE A 78 -2.86 -56.84 -0.24
C ILE A 78 -1.92 -56.40 0.88
N ARG A 79 -1.08 -57.28 1.43
CA ARG A 79 -0.07 -56.88 2.45
C ARG A 79 0.97 -55.89 1.92
N GLU A 80 1.38 -56.03 0.67
CA GLU A 80 2.29 -55.08 0.02
C GLU A 80 1.64 -53.71 -0.21
N LEU A 81 0.34 -53.67 -0.54
CA LEU A 81 -0.43 -52.44 -0.60
C LEU A 81 -0.65 -51.83 0.79
N GLU A 82 -0.87 -52.64 1.84
CA GLU A 82 -0.98 -52.20 3.23
C GLU A 82 0.31 -51.53 3.72
N THR A 83 1.49 -52.10 3.43
CA THR A 83 2.78 -51.49 3.81
C THR A 83 3.10 -50.23 3.00
N LEU A 84 2.74 -50.18 1.71
CA LEU A 84 2.85 -48.97 0.88
C LEU A 84 1.88 -47.87 1.34
N LEU A 85 0.68 -48.21 1.81
CA LEU A 85 -0.27 -47.26 2.40
C LEU A 85 0.22 -46.73 3.74
N ALA A 86 0.75 -47.59 4.61
CA ALA A 86 1.32 -47.19 5.91
C ALA A 86 2.50 -46.22 5.71
N THR A 87 3.47 -46.58 4.88
CA THR A 87 4.63 -45.71 4.58
C THR A 87 4.22 -44.39 3.91
N LYS A 88 3.23 -44.40 3.02
CA LYS A 88 2.70 -43.16 2.43
C LYS A 88 1.96 -42.28 3.45
N ALA A 89 1.24 -42.89 4.40
CA ALA A 89 0.61 -42.17 5.50
C ALA A 89 1.66 -41.53 6.43
N ASP A 90 2.72 -42.27 6.79
CA ASP A 90 3.84 -41.75 7.58
C ASP A 90 4.55 -40.57 6.89
N ILE A 91 4.78 -40.65 5.56
CA ILE A 91 5.33 -39.53 4.78
C ILE A 91 4.39 -38.31 4.82
N SER A 92 3.08 -38.52 4.64
CA SER A 92 2.08 -37.44 4.68
C SER A 92 2.02 -36.74 6.04
N ASP A 93 2.15 -37.50 7.14
CA ASP A 93 2.18 -36.96 8.49
C ASP A 93 3.55 -36.34 8.85
N MET A 94 4.65 -36.82 8.27
CA MET A 94 5.95 -36.14 8.33
C MET A 94 5.93 -34.79 7.61
N GLU A 95 5.36 -34.72 6.41
CA GLU A 95 5.20 -33.46 5.65
C GLU A 95 4.34 -32.44 6.42
N ARG A 96 3.22 -32.89 7.00
CA ARG A 96 2.38 -32.05 7.89
C ARG A 96 3.13 -31.54 9.11
N ARG A 97 3.97 -32.39 9.74
CA ARG A 97 4.81 -31.98 10.88
C ARG A 97 5.88 -30.99 10.47
N ALA A 98 6.54 -31.20 9.34
CA ALA A 98 7.55 -30.30 8.79
C ALA A 98 6.96 -28.91 8.49
N LEU A 99 5.84 -28.85 7.74
CA LEU A 99 5.11 -27.62 7.47
C LEU A 99 4.67 -26.91 8.77
N LYS A 100 4.16 -27.66 9.76
CA LYS A 100 3.82 -27.09 11.07
C LYS A 100 5.05 -26.48 11.76
N THR A 101 6.21 -27.15 11.75
CA THR A 101 7.43 -26.61 12.36
C THR A 101 7.97 -25.39 11.62
N GLU A 102 7.85 -25.31 10.29
CA GLU A 102 8.23 -24.12 9.52
C GLU A 102 7.29 -22.94 9.79
N VAL A 103 5.97 -23.18 9.88
CA VAL A 103 4.99 -22.15 10.27
C VAL A 103 5.24 -21.67 11.71
N ASP A 104 5.45 -22.58 12.66
CA ASP A 104 5.75 -22.24 14.06
C ASP A 104 7.09 -21.47 14.18
N ALA A 105 8.09 -21.77 13.35
CA ALA A 105 9.35 -21.03 13.30
C ALA A 105 9.18 -19.64 12.67
N SER A 106 8.48 -19.54 11.55
CA SER A 106 8.18 -18.28 10.86
C SER A 106 7.41 -17.32 11.77
N LEU A 107 6.38 -17.82 12.47
CA LEU A 107 5.57 -17.03 13.40
C LEU A 107 6.41 -16.53 14.60
N ARG A 108 7.35 -17.33 15.11
CA ARG A 108 8.28 -16.89 16.17
C ARG A 108 9.23 -15.80 15.70
N THR A 109 9.76 -15.90 14.47
CA THR A 109 10.62 -14.86 13.88
C THR A 109 9.83 -13.57 13.68
N GLN A 110 8.64 -13.62 13.08
CA GLN A 110 7.77 -12.45 12.92
C GLN A 110 7.40 -11.81 14.26
N MET A 111 7.08 -12.61 15.28
CA MET A 111 6.81 -12.09 16.63
C MET A 111 8.04 -11.41 17.23
N SER A 112 9.24 -11.98 17.06
CA SER A 112 10.51 -11.39 17.48
C SER A 112 10.78 -10.05 16.76
N ASP A 113 10.52 -9.98 15.46
CA ASP A 113 10.69 -8.76 14.66
C ASP A 113 9.68 -7.67 15.07
N VAL A 114 8.44 -8.04 15.40
CA VAL A 114 7.46 -7.12 15.98
C VAL A 114 7.92 -6.61 17.35
N TYR A 115 8.47 -7.47 18.22
CA TYR A 115 9.02 -7.06 19.51
C TYR A 115 10.23 -6.13 19.38
N THR A 116 11.15 -6.39 18.44
CA THR A 116 12.30 -5.49 18.20
C THR A 116 11.88 -4.16 17.59
N LEU A 117 10.92 -4.15 16.66
CA LEU A 117 10.38 -2.93 16.06
C LEU A 117 9.62 -2.07 17.09
N LEU A 118 8.78 -2.69 17.93
CA LEU A 118 8.11 -2.01 19.06
C LEU A 118 9.12 -1.42 20.04
N ARG A 119 10.18 -2.18 20.35
CA ARG A 119 11.27 -1.71 21.21
C ARG A 119 12.03 -0.54 20.60
N GLN A 120 12.39 -0.59 19.32
CA GLN A 120 13.01 0.52 18.59
C GLN A 120 12.13 1.77 18.59
N LYS A 121 10.81 1.63 18.38
CA LYS A 121 9.85 2.75 18.50
C LYS A 121 9.69 3.30 19.92
N THR A 122 9.95 2.48 20.94
CA THR A 122 9.86 2.90 22.35
C THR A 122 11.17 3.54 22.84
N GLU A 123 12.31 3.06 22.34
CA GLU A 123 13.65 3.59 22.58
C GLU A 123 14.06 4.65 21.54
N ASP A 124 13.10 5.19 20.77
CA ASP A 124 13.36 6.09 19.65
C ASP A 124 14.05 7.39 20.12
N ALA A 125 15.37 7.44 19.89
CA ALA A 125 16.24 8.48 20.40
C ALA A 125 15.87 9.86 19.85
N GLU A 126 15.27 9.91 18.65
CA GLU A 126 14.80 11.14 18.04
C GLU A 126 13.60 11.73 18.79
N PHE A 127 12.64 10.89 19.22
CA PHE A 127 11.51 11.34 20.03
C PHE A 127 11.96 11.83 21.41
N LYS A 128 12.93 11.15 22.03
CA LYS A 128 13.52 11.59 23.30
C LYS A 128 14.28 12.92 23.14
N ALA A 129 15.10 13.06 22.11
CA ALA A 129 15.83 14.29 21.81
C ALA A 129 14.89 15.46 21.49
N PHE A 130 13.79 15.21 20.77
CA PHE A 130 12.74 16.18 20.50
C PHE A 130 12.05 16.65 21.79
N LYS A 131 11.68 15.71 22.68
CA LYS A 131 11.11 16.06 24.00
C LYS A 131 12.06 16.91 24.83
N GLU A 132 13.33 16.51 24.96
CA GLU A 132 14.34 17.28 25.69
C GLU A 132 14.60 18.66 25.06
N HIS A 133 14.48 18.79 23.73
CA HIS A 133 14.54 20.08 23.04
C HIS A 133 13.31 20.96 23.36
N ALA A 134 12.11 20.39 23.37
CA ALA A 134 10.88 21.09 23.75
C ALA A 134 10.92 21.57 25.22
N ASP A 135 11.40 20.74 26.15
CA ASP A 135 11.56 21.10 27.57
C ASP A 135 12.59 22.23 27.75
N ARG A 136 13.68 22.25 26.95
CA ARG A 136 14.65 23.35 26.89
C ARG A 136 14.04 24.65 26.34
N GLN A 137 13.25 24.58 25.28
CA GLN A 137 12.53 25.73 24.71
C GLN A 137 11.53 26.34 25.71
N LEU A 138 10.72 25.51 26.37
CA LEU A 138 9.78 25.95 27.42
C LEU A 138 10.49 26.61 28.61
N SER A 139 11.67 26.10 28.97
CA SER A 139 12.50 26.69 30.04
C SER A 139 13.04 28.07 29.67
N SER A 140 13.46 28.28 28.42
CA SER A 140 13.87 29.61 27.91
C SER A 140 12.71 30.60 27.93
N LEU A 141 11.55 30.20 27.37
CA LEU A 141 10.35 31.06 27.34
C LEU A 141 9.91 31.49 28.73
N ARG A 142 10.00 30.62 29.74
CA ARG A 142 9.73 30.99 31.15
C ARG A 142 10.73 32.02 31.69
N ALA A 143 12.01 31.92 31.34
CA ALA A 143 13.01 32.91 31.72
C ALA A 143 12.76 34.27 31.04
N ASP A 144 12.38 34.27 29.76
CA ASP A 144 12.08 35.49 29.00
C ASP A 144 10.80 36.18 29.51
N VAL A 145 9.74 35.42 29.80
CA VAL A 145 8.53 35.95 30.48
C VAL A 145 8.88 36.56 31.84
N SER A 146 9.77 35.94 32.60
CA SER A 146 10.23 36.47 33.90
C SER A 146 11.02 37.78 33.75
N ARG A 147 11.85 37.89 32.70
CA ARG A 147 12.58 39.13 32.35
C ARG A 147 11.66 40.25 31.85
N LEU A 148 10.62 39.91 31.08
CA LEU A 148 9.58 40.84 30.65
C LEU A 148 8.78 41.36 31.85
N GLY A 149 8.43 40.48 32.80
CA GLY A 149 7.78 40.86 34.05
C GLY A 149 8.61 41.87 34.86
N SER A 150 9.89 41.57 35.13
CA SER A 150 10.76 42.48 35.88
C SER A 150 11.09 43.77 35.12
N GLY A 151 11.21 43.71 33.79
CA GLY A 151 11.33 44.89 32.94
C GLY A 151 10.10 45.79 33.01
N MET A 152 8.90 45.20 32.99
CA MET A 152 7.64 45.93 33.13
C MET A 152 7.52 46.58 34.51
N GLU A 153 7.87 45.87 35.59
CA GLU A 153 7.96 46.40 36.96
C GLU A 153 8.93 47.60 37.06
N ALA A 154 10.10 47.49 36.40
CA ALA A 154 11.08 48.57 36.33
C ALA A 154 10.57 49.78 35.52
N THR A 155 9.87 49.56 34.41
CA THR A 155 9.24 50.67 33.67
C THR A 155 8.11 51.32 34.44
N ARG A 156 7.31 50.55 35.20
CA ARG A 156 6.24 51.05 36.05
C ARG A 156 6.79 51.92 37.17
N THR A 157 7.77 51.44 37.92
CA THR A 157 8.43 52.22 38.98
C THR A 157 9.14 53.48 38.44
N ALA A 158 9.72 53.42 37.24
CA ALA A 158 10.25 54.60 36.56
C ALA A 158 9.15 55.57 36.08
N LEU A 159 7.96 55.08 35.72
CA LEU A 159 6.80 55.91 35.38
C LEU A 159 6.24 56.59 36.63
N ASP A 160 6.07 55.85 37.72
CA ASP A 160 5.59 56.36 39.01
C ASP A 160 6.56 57.42 39.57
N GLY A 161 7.88 57.25 39.38
CA GLY A 161 8.89 58.27 39.69
C GLY A 161 8.82 59.51 38.79
N LYS A 162 8.51 59.36 37.49
CA LYS A 162 8.32 60.48 36.55
C LYS A 162 6.94 61.14 36.62
N ALA A 163 5.97 60.48 37.28
CA ALA A 163 4.65 61.03 37.60
C ALA A 163 4.67 61.94 38.84
N GLY A 164 5.86 62.32 39.32
CA GLY A 164 6.07 63.32 40.36
C GLY A 164 5.57 64.72 39.96
N LEU A 165 4.25 64.92 40.03
CA LEU A 165 3.56 66.21 39.84
C LEU A 165 4.18 67.33 40.69
N ALA A 166 4.84 66.98 41.80
CA ALA A 166 5.58 67.86 42.69
C ALA A 166 6.78 68.58 42.03
N GLU A 167 7.58 67.92 41.18
CA GLU A 167 8.75 68.58 40.56
C GLU A 167 8.31 69.57 39.48
N VAL A 168 7.30 69.19 38.68
CA VAL A 168 6.74 70.07 37.66
C VAL A 168 5.98 71.24 38.28
N SER A 169 5.26 71.04 39.40
CA SER A 169 4.60 72.14 40.12
C SER A 169 5.59 73.09 40.79
N ALA A 170 6.68 72.58 41.36
CA ALA A 170 7.76 73.39 41.91
C ALA A 170 8.47 74.23 40.81
N ALA A 171 8.75 73.63 39.66
CA ALA A 171 9.35 74.32 38.52
C ALA A 171 8.42 75.37 37.88
N LEU A 172 7.09 75.16 37.90
CA LEU A 172 6.12 76.18 37.51
C LEU A 172 6.01 77.31 38.54
N ALA A 173 6.02 77.00 39.84
CA ALA A 173 5.98 78.00 40.90
C ALA A 173 7.19 78.94 40.83
N GLN A 174 8.40 78.41 40.60
CA GLN A 174 9.61 79.21 40.43
C GLN A 174 9.64 80.06 39.14
N LYS A 175 8.74 79.78 38.18
CA LYS A 175 8.54 80.60 36.96
C LYS A 175 7.36 81.58 37.05
N ALA A 176 6.65 81.62 38.19
CA ALA A 176 5.43 82.41 38.34
C ALA A 176 5.63 83.78 39.03
N ASP A 177 6.87 84.17 39.35
CA ASP A 177 7.20 85.49 39.92
C ASP A 177 7.09 86.61 38.88
N LEU A 178 5.83 87.01 38.62
CA LEU A 178 5.44 88.12 37.73
C LEU A 178 5.99 89.49 38.13
N ALA A 179 6.56 89.64 39.34
CA ALA A 179 7.11 90.90 39.83
C ALA A 179 8.44 91.29 39.16
N GLU A 180 9.34 90.34 38.89
CA GLU A 180 10.68 90.66 38.34
C GLU A 180 10.64 91.04 36.84
N VAL A 181 9.56 90.67 36.15
CA VAL A 181 9.37 90.92 34.72
C VAL A 181 8.81 92.32 34.45
N ASP A 182 7.94 92.86 35.32
CA ASP A 182 7.35 94.20 35.13
C ASP A 182 8.39 95.32 35.32
N ASP A 183 9.25 95.20 36.34
CA ASP A 183 10.34 96.17 36.60
C ASP A 183 11.38 96.20 35.47
N LYS A 184 11.69 95.05 34.86
CA LYS A 184 12.67 94.96 33.76
C LYS A 184 12.12 95.37 32.39
N LEU A 185 10.79 95.41 32.21
CA LEU A 185 10.14 95.87 30.97
C LEU A 185 9.96 97.39 30.90
N ARG A 186 9.85 98.08 32.04
CA ARG A 186 9.63 99.55 32.07
C ARG A 186 10.78 100.37 31.49
N ASP A 187 12.02 99.90 31.60
CA ASP A 187 13.21 100.78 31.48
C ASP A 187 13.98 100.67 30.14
N LYS A 188 13.53 99.86 29.16
CA LYS A 188 14.37 99.52 27.97
C LYS A 188 13.75 99.52 26.57
N VAL A 189 12.47 99.85 26.38
CA VAL A 189 11.78 99.56 25.09
C VAL A 189 11.52 100.79 24.19
N SER A 190 11.50 102.02 24.72
CA SER A 190 10.91 103.19 24.04
C SER A 190 11.77 103.89 22.97
N ARG A 191 12.02 103.21 21.83
CA ARG A 191 11.79 103.72 20.44
C ARG A 191 12.50 102.93 19.31
N LYS A 192 13.66 102.30 19.54
CA LYS A 192 14.48 101.75 18.43
C LYS A 192 13.92 100.47 17.80
N MET A 193 13.36 99.56 18.61
CA MET A 193 12.81 98.27 18.15
C MET A 193 11.55 98.42 17.27
N PHE A 194 10.84 99.55 17.36
CA PHE A 194 9.55 99.74 16.67
C PHE A 194 9.70 99.91 15.15
N GLN A 195 10.85 100.42 14.67
CA GLN A 195 11.11 100.56 13.23
C GLN A 195 11.52 99.25 12.56
N GLU A 196 12.23 98.36 13.26
CA GLU A 196 12.63 97.05 12.73
C GLU A 196 11.46 96.05 12.69
N GLY A 197 10.49 96.16 13.61
CA GLY A 197 9.30 95.29 13.66
C GLY A 197 8.32 95.48 12.49
N LEU A 198 8.25 96.67 11.91
CA LEU A 198 7.34 96.97 10.78
C LEU A 198 7.75 96.31 9.46
N ALA A 199 9.03 95.94 9.31
CA ALA A 199 9.54 95.28 8.11
C ALA A 199 9.15 93.80 7.99
N ARG A 200 8.83 93.11 9.10
CA ARG A 200 8.48 91.67 9.10
C ARG A 200 7.01 91.35 8.80
N LYS A 201 6.20 92.37 8.48
CA LYS A 201 4.76 92.20 8.24
C LYS A 201 4.41 91.75 6.80
N SER A 202 5.40 91.61 5.92
CA SER A 202 5.26 91.06 4.56
C SER A 202 5.16 89.55 4.51
N ASP A 203 5.74 88.85 5.49
CA ASP A 203 6.08 87.43 5.33
C ASP A 203 4.98 86.49 5.86
N LEU A 204 4.09 86.99 6.73
CA LEU A 204 3.00 86.21 7.31
C LEU A 204 2.01 85.71 6.24
N ALA A 205 1.67 86.58 5.27
CA ALA A 205 0.74 86.23 4.18
C ALA A 205 1.33 85.16 3.22
N GLN A 206 2.65 85.10 3.09
CA GLN A 206 3.30 84.04 2.32
C GLN A 206 3.29 82.71 3.09
N LEU A 207 3.52 82.75 4.41
CA LEU A 207 3.39 81.59 5.29
C LEU A 207 1.98 80.99 5.26
N ASP A 208 0.94 81.80 5.49
CA ASP A 208 -0.47 81.36 5.45
C ASP A 208 -0.81 80.72 4.08
N GLN A 209 -0.32 81.30 2.98
CA GLN A 209 -0.54 80.76 1.63
C GLN A 209 0.20 79.42 1.40
N THR A 210 1.40 79.25 1.96
CA THR A 210 2.12 77.96 1.90
C THR A 210 1.48 76.89 2.79
N GLU A 211 0.98 77.25 3.97
CA GLU A 211 0.29 76.31 4.88
C GLU A 211 -1.02 75.80 4.27
N ALA A 212 -1.84 76.71 3.72
CA ALA A 212 -3.07 76.34 3.02
C ALA A 212 -2.80 75.41 1.82
N ARG A 213 -1.73 75.68 1.06
CA ARG A 213 -1.31 74.84 -0.07
C ARG A 213 -0.87 73.44 0.37
N LEU A 214 -0.02 73.34 1.40
CA LEU A 214 0.44 72.06 1.94
C LEU A 214 -0.71 71.25 2.56
N GLY A 215 -1.68 71.92 3.20
CA GLY A 215 -2.91 71.30 3.69
C GLY A 215 -3.74 70.68 2.57
N GLN A 216 -3.90 71.38 1.44
CA GLN A 216 -4.60 70.87 0.26
C GLN A 216 -3.86 69.69 -0.39
N GLU A 217 -2.54 69.81 -0.61
CA GLU A 217 -1.71 68.73 -1.18
C GLU A 217 -1.74 67.46 -0.28
N LEU A 218 -1.78 67.61 1.06
CA LEU A 218 -1.98 66.51 2.00
C LEU A 218 -3.39 65.89 1.95
N ALA A 219 -4.44 66.69 1.71
CA ALA A 219 -5.80 66.18 1.56
C ALA A 219 -5.95 65.35 0.28
N ASP A 220 -5.41 65.85 -0.84
CA ASP A 220 -5.43 65.17 -2.13
C ASP A 220 -4.61 63.88 -2.09
N LEU A 221 -3.42 63.89 -1.46
CA LEU A 221 -2.62 62.67 -1.25
C LEU A 221 -3.34 61.61 -0.40
N ARG A 222 -4.06 62.01 0.66
CA ARG A 222 -4.87 61.08 1.46
C ARG A 222 -6.03 60.49 0.66
N ALA A 223 -6.73 61.30 -0.14
CA ALA A 223 -7.80 60.83 -1.01
C ALA A 223 -7.30 59.87 -2.09
N LEU A 224 -6.12 60.13 -2.67
CA LEU A 224 -5.49 59.28 -3.68
C LEU A 224 -4.97 57.96 -3.07
N ALA A 225 -4.44 58.01 -1.84
CA ALA A 225 -4.01 56.83 -1.10
C ALA A 225 -5.20 55.90 -0.75
N GLY A 226 -6.32 56.45 -0.26
CA GLY A 226 -7.54 55.66 0.03
C GLY A 226 -8.06 54.95 -1.21
N ARG A 227 -8.34 55.69 -2.29
CA ARG A 227 -8.83 55.12 -3.56
C ARG A 227 -7.91 54.03 -4.13
N LYS A 228 -6.59 54.15 -3.94
CA LYS A 228 -5.62 53.19 -4.46
C LYS A 228 -5.46 51.96 -3.57
N ALA A 229 -5.60 52.10 -2.25
CA ALA A 229 -5.59 50.98 -1.31
C ALA A 229 -6.82 50.09 -1.50
N ASP A 230 -8.01 50.70 -1.55
CA ASP A 230 -9.28 49.98 -1.67
C ASP A 230 -9.41 49.22 -3.00
N ALA A 231 -9.02 49.86 -4.11
CA ALA A 231 -9.11 49.24 -5.43
C ALA A 231 -8.21 48.00 -5.57
N THR A 232 -6.93 48.09 -5.18
CA THR A 232 -6.00 46.95 -5.36
C THR A 232 -6.28 45.80 -4.40
N ALA A 233 -6.70 46.08 -3.16
CA ALA A 233 -7.04 45.02 -2.21
C ALA A 233 -8.32 44.27 -2.64
N LEU A 234 -9.33 44.99 -3.15
CA LEU A 234 -10.57 44.39 -3.62
C LEU A 234 -10.34 43.55 -4.89
N GLU A 235 -9.53 44.02 -5.83
CA GLU A 235 -9.17 43.28 -7.04
C GLU A 235 -8.35 42.01 -6.73
N GLU A 236 -7.42 42.07 -5.77
CA GLU A 236 -6.66 40.91 -5.32
C GLU A 236 -7.53 39.87 -4.59
N VAL A 237 -8.43 40.30 -3.70
CA VAL A 237 -9.42 39.42 -3.04
C VAL A 237 -10.38 38.80 -4.05
N SER A 238 -10.84 39.57 -5.05
CA SER A 238 -11.70 39.06 -6.13
C SER A 238 -10.98 37.97 -6.94
N ASN A 239 -9.73 38.23 -7.35
CA ASN A 239 -8.91 37.25 -8.06
C ASN A 239 -8.58 36.00 -7.21
N ARG A 240 -8.36 36.14 -5.90
CA ARG A 240 -8.10 35.02 -4.99
C ARG A 240 -9.37 34.18 -4.77
N THR A 241 -10.53 34.83 -4.68
CA THR A 241 -11.85 34.20 -4.60
C THR A 241 -12.17 33.41 -5.87
N GLU A 242 -11.92 33.99 -7.05
CA GLU A 242 -12.16 33.33 -8.33
C GLU A 242 -11.25 32.10 -8.52
N ARG A 243 -9.97 32.18 -8.16
CA ARG A 243 -9.06 31.00 -8.15
C ARG A 243 -9.44 29.94 -7.12
N LEU A 244 -10.12 30.30 -6.04
CA LEU A 244 -10.68 29.35 -5.07
C LEU A 244 -11.93 28.68 -5.65
N ARG A 245 -12.83 29.46 -6.25
CA ARG A 245 -14.02 28.96 -6.95
C ARG A 245 -13.65 27.92 -8.01
N GLN A 246 -12.74 28.26 -8.93
CA GLN A 246 -12.31 27.37 -10.01
C GLN A 246 -11.68 26.06 -9.51
N ARG A 247 -10.98 26.07 -8.36
CA ARG A 247 -10.45 24.85 -7.74
C ARG A 247 -11.55 24.00 -7.10
N VAL A 248 -12.49 24.61 -6.38
CA VAL A 248 -13.65 23.90 -5.81
C VAL A 248 -14.52 23.28 -6.92
N GLU A 249 -14.66 23.96 -8.06
CA GLU A 249 -15.39 23.48 -9.22
C GLU A 249 -14.67 22.29 -9.88
N ALA A 250 -13.34 22.35 -10.04
CA ALA A 250 -12.52 21.23 -10.54
C ALA A 250 -12.47 20.01 -9.58
N ASP A 251 -12.40 20.25 -8.27
CA ASP A 251 -12.46 19.19 -7.24
C ASP A 251 -13.86 18.55 -7.21
N SER A 252 -14.92 19.35 -7.40
CA SER A 252 -16.29 18.86 -7.55
C SER A 252 -16.46 17.99 -8.80
N ASP A 253 -15.92 18.42 -9.95
CA ASP A 253 -16.01 17.68 -11.21
C ASP A 253 -15.21 16.37 -11.17
N THR A 254 -14.02 16.36 -10.57
CA THR A 254 -13.24 15.12 -10.36
C THR A 254 -13.94 14.18 -9.38
N THR A 255 -14.54 14.69 -8.31
CA THR A 255 -15.37 13.88 -7.39
C THR A 255 -16.58 13.29 -8.10
N ALA A 256 -17.27 14.08 -8.93
CA ALA A 256 -18.39 13.61 -9.74
C ALA A 256 -17.97 12.57 -10.79
N ALA A 257 -16.79 12.70 -11.40
CA ALA A 257 -16.23 11.72 -12.32
C ALA A 257 -15.88 10.38 -11.61
N ALA A 258 -15.31 10.45 -10.41
CA ALA A 258 -15.05 9.28 -9.58
C ALA A 258 -16.35 8.56 -9.20
N LEU A 259 -17.39 9.29 -8.76
CA LEU A 259 -18.70 8.71 -8.44
C LEU A 259 -19.39 8.07 -9.66
N ARG A 260 -19.33 8.68 -10.85
CA ARG A 260 -19.83 8.08 -12.09
C ARG A 260 -19.09 6.78 -12.43
N THR A 261 -17.78 6.73 -12.23
CA THR A 261 -16.96 5.54 -12.45
C THR A 261 -17.35 4.42 -11.49
N ILE A 262 -17.52 4.73 -10.20
CA ILE A 262 -17.95 3.78 -9.17
C ILE A 262 -19.36 3.25 -9.47
N SER A 263 -20.30 4.12 -9.87
CA SER A 263 -21.65 3.69 -10.27
C SER A 263 -21.58 2.72 -11.44
N ALA A 264 -20.82 3.04 -12.49
CA ALA A 264 -20.66 2.16 -13.65
C ALA A 264 -20.03 0.80 -13.29
N THR A 265 -19.08 0.74 -12.34
CA THR A 265 -18.55 -0.55 -11.87
C THR A 265 -19.55 -1.35 -11.03
N PHE A 266 -20.40 -0.68 -10.25
CA PHE A 266 -21.53 -1.33 -9.57
C PHE A 266 -22.57 -1.86 -10.56
N ASP A 267 -22.97 -1.08 -11.55
CA ASP A 267 -23.96 -1.49 -12.56
C ASP A 267 -23.44 -2.69 -13.38
N ASN A 268 -22.16 -2.69 -13.76
CA ASN A 268 -21.52 -3.81 -14.47
C ASN A 268 -21.44 -5.09 -13.63
N THR A 269 -21.10 -4.99 -12.34
CA THR A 269 -21.04 -6.18 -11.46
C THR A 269 -22.43 -6.71 -11.14
N LEU A 270 -23.43 -5.84 -11.00
CA LEU A 270 -24.83 -6.23 -10.83
C LEU A 270 -25.40 -6.91 -12.11
N ALA A 271 -24.99 -6.46 -13.30
CA ALA A 271 -25.32 -7.11 -14.56
C ALA A 271 -24.70 -8.51 -14.69
N ASP A 272 -23.42 -8.71 -14.31
CA ASP A 272 -22.77 -10.03 -14.30
C ASP A 272 -23.47 -11.00 -13.34
N VAL A 273 -23.71 -10.57 -12.09
CA VAL A 273 -24.42 -11.38 -11.09
C VAL A 273 -25.81 -11.78 -11.58
N ARG A 274 -26.54 -10.86 -12.23
CA ARG A 274 -27.83 -11.14 -12.85
C ARG A 274 -27.73 -12.16 -13.98
N GLY A 275 -26.77 -12.00 -14.90
CA GLY A 275 -26.53 -12.95 -15.99
C GLY A 275 -26.19 -14.36 -15.49
N ARG A 276 -25.38 -14.45 -14.42
CA ARG A 276 -25.06 -15.72 -13.75
C ARG A 276 -26.28 -16.37 -13.08
N LEU A 277 -27.16 -15.57 -12.47
CA LEU A 277 -28.41 -16.05 -11.88
C LEU A 277 -29.40 -16.55 -12.94
N GLU A 278 -29.55 -15.83 -14.05
CA GLU A 278 -30.37 -16.25 -15.20
C GLU A 278 -29.79 -17.54 -15.82
N GLY A 279 -28.46 -17.65 -15.95
CA GLY A 279 -27.78 -18.89 -16.34
C GLY A 279 -28.12 -20.08 -15.42
N CYS A 280 -28.00 -19.92 -14.10
CA CYS A 280 -28.36 -20.95 -13.12
C CYS A 280 -29.85 -21.34 -13.20
N SER A 281 -30.74 -20.37 -13.40
CA SER A 281 -32.18 -20.62 -13.59
C SER A 281 -32.46 -21.48 -14.84
N THR A 282 -31.82 -21.20 -15.97
CA THR A 282 -31.97 -22.02 -17.18
C THR A 282 -31.42 -23.45 -17.01
N GLN A 283 -30.33 -23.63 -16.25
CA GLN A 283 -29.80 -24.94 -15.90
C GLN A 283 -30.77 -25.74 -15.02
N LEU A 284 -31.35 -25.12 -13.98
CA LEU A 284 -32.39 -25.74 -13.16
C LEU A 284 -33.63 -26.14 -13.98
N ALA A 285 -34.08 -25.28 -14.90
CA ALA A 285 -35.18 -25.58 -15.82
C ALA A 285 -34.85 -26.70 -16.84
N SER A 286 -33.56 -26.92 -17.14
CA SER A 286 -33.08 -28.07 -17.93
C SER A 286 -33.15 -29.35 -17.10
N LEU A 287 -32.56 -29.34 -15.89
CA LEU A 287 -32.59 -30.49 -14.97
C LEU A 287 -34.01 -30.94 -14.63
N HIS A 288 -34.92 -30.00 -14.39
CA HIS A 288 -36.32 -30.33 -14.08
C HIS A 288 -37.03 -31.01 -15.25
N ARG A 289 -36.76 -30.58 -16.51
CA ARG A 289 -37.29 -31.26 -17.71
C ARG A 289 -36.72 -32.66 -17.88
N ASN A 290 -35.41 -32.84 -17.65
CA ASN A 290 -34.77 -34.16 -17.73
C ASN A 290 -35.33 -35.11 -16.66
N MET A 291 -35.54 -34.63 -15.44
CA MET A 291 -36.15 -35.41 -14.35
C MET A 291 -37.58 -35.86 -14.71
N GLY A 292 -38.41 -34.96 -15.26
CA GLY A 292 -39.74 -35.32 -15.75
C GLY A 292 -39.73 -36.37 -16.87
N ALA A 293 -38.76 -36.32 -17.79
CA ALA A 293 -38.58 -37.34 -18.82
C ALA A 293 -38.20 -38.71 -18.23
N PHE A 294 -37.28 -38.74 -17.25
CA PHE A 294 -36.93 -39.98 -16.53
C PHE A 294 -38.13 -40.57 -15.76
N GLU A 295 -38.93 -39.74 -15.08
CA GLU A 295 -40.15 -40.23 -14.43
C GLU A 295 -41.14 -40.85 -15.42
N GLN A 296 -41.28 -40.26 -16.62
CA GLN A 296 -42.17 -40.80 -17.65
C GLN A 296 -41.66 -42.15 -18.17
N GLN A 297 -40.37 -42.27 -18.47
CA GLN A 297 -39.76 -43.55 -18.84
C GLN A 297 -39.93 -44.62 -17.74
N LEU A 298 -39.80 -44.23 -16.47
CA LEU A 298 -40.00 -45.14 -15.34
C LEU A 298 -41.46 -45.65 -15.25
N ARG A 299 -42.44 -44.76 -15.51
CA ARG A 299 -43.86 -45.14 -15.60
C ARG A 299 -44.14 -46.09 -16.77
N GLU A 300 -43.52 -45.86 -17.93
CA GLU A 300 -43.64 -46.73 -19.10
C GLU A 300 -43.08 -48.13 -18.82
N VAL A 301 -41.89 -48.22 -18.19
CA VAL A 301 -41.29 -49.49 -17.77
C VAL A 301 -42.16 -50.23 -16.76
N ASP A 302 -42.74 -49.54 -15.76
CA ASP A 302 -43.62 -50.15 -14.76
C ASP A 302 -44.96 -50.64 -15.37
N VAL A 303 -45.50 -49.95 -16.38
CA VAL A 303 -46.65 -50.44 -17.16
C VAL A 303 -46.30 -51.73 -17.92
N VAL A 304 -45.19 -51.74 -18.67
CA VAL A 304 -44.73 -52.93 -19.41
C VAL A 304 -44.43 -54.10 -18.47
N TYR A 305 -43.85 -53.84 -17.30
CA TYR A 305 -43.57 -54.84 -16.29
C TYR A 305 -44.85 -55.44 -15.69
N ARG A 306 -45.85 -54.61 -15.38
CA ARG A 306 -47.17 -55.07 -14.93
C ARG A 306 -47.93 -55.86 -16.00
N GLU A 307 -47.82 -55.48 -17.27
CA GLU A 307 -48.40 -56.25 -18.38
C GLU A 307 -47.72 -57.62 -18.55
N ALA A 308 -46.39 -57.70 -18.41
CA ALA A 308 -45.64 -58.96 -18.44
C ALA A 308 -45.98 -59.87 -17.24
N LEU A 309 -46.20 -59.28 -16.05
CA LEU A 309 -46.69 -59.99 -14.86
C LEU A 309 -48.12 -60.53 -15.04
N SER A 310 -49.01 -59.76 -15.66
CA SER A 310 -50.36 -60.21 -16.04
C SER A 310 -50.30 -61.43 -16.96
N LYS A 311 -49.46 -61.40 -18.01
CA LYS A 311 -49.28 -62.55 -18.91
C LYS A 311 -48.64 -63.77 -18.23
N LYS A 312 -47.89 -63.58 -17.14
CA LYS A 312 -47.43 -64.68 -16.27
C LYS A 312 -48.54 -65.20 -15.34
N ALA A 313 -49.50 -64.39 -14.95
CA ALA A 313 -50.63 -64.84 -14.13
C ALA A 313 -51.54 -65.82 -14.88
N ASP A 314 -51.69 -65.66 -16.21
CA ASP A 314 -52.39 -66.63 -17.07
C ASP A 314 -51.74 -68.02 -17.11
N ALA A 315 -50.46 -68.16 -16.72
CA ALA A 315 -49.83 -69.48 -16.58
C ALA A 315 -50.47 -70.32 -15.45
N VAL A 316 -51.18 -69.69 -14.50
CA VAL A 316 -51.96 -70.41 -13.48
C VAL A 316 -53.14 -71.16 -14.11
N GLU A 317 -53.74 -70.62 -15.17
CA GLU A 317 -54.82 -71.28 -15.89
C GLU A 317 -54.30 -72.48 -16.72
N VAL A 318 -53.04 -72.40 -17.20
CA VAL A 318 -52.36 -73.54 -17.85
C VAL A 318 -52.15 -74.71 -16.87
N TYR A 319 -51.74 -74.43 -15.63
CA TYR A 319 -51.69 -75.47 -14.58
C TYR A 319 -53.08 -76.01 -14.22
N ARG A 320 -54.13 -75.19 -14.32
CA ARG A 320 -55.53 -75.59 -14.09
C ARG A 320 -56.08 -76.51 -15.18
N LEU A 321 -55.60 -76.39 -16.42
CA LEU A 321 -55.94 -77.26 -17.55
C LEU A 321 -55.15 -78.57 -17.54
N LEU A 322 -53.92 -78.56 -17.04
CA LEU A 322 -53.06 -79.75 -16.88
C LEU A 322 -53.64 -80.80 -15.90
N ASP A 323 -54.43 -80.36 -14.91
CA ASP A 323 -55.00 -81.23 -13.88
C ASP A 323 -56.21 -82.06 -14.35
N ARG A 324 -56.63 -81.95 -15.63
CA ARG A 324 -57.97 -82.43 -16.06
C ARG A 324 -58.05 -83.43 -17.21
N LYS A 325 -56.97 -83.79 -17.91
CA LYS A 325 -57.01 -84.83 -18.95
C LYS A 325 -55.74 -85.68 -19.07
N ALA A 326 -55.85 -86.93 -18.63
CA ALA A 326 -55.12 -88.02 -19.25
C ALA A 326 -55.86 -88.44 -20.53
N ASP A 327 -55.32 -88.12 -21.71
CA ASP A 327 -55.83 -88.63 -22.99
C ASP A 327 -54.70 -88.70 -24.02
N ALA A 328 -54.26 -89.91 -24.36
CA ALA A 328 -53.03 -90.13 -25.12
C ALA A 328 -53.14 -89.75 -26.61
N ALA A 329 -54.35 -89.63 -27.15
CA ALA A 329 -54.57 -89.24 -28.54
C ALA A 329 -54.22 -87.76 -28.80
N ALA A 330 -54.63 -86.86 -27.90
CA ALA A 330 -54.37 -85.42 -28.03
C ALA A 330 -52.87 -85.06 -27.94
N VAL A 331 -52.08 -85.89 -27.23
CA VAL A 331 -50.62 -85.72 -27.13
C VAL A 331 -49.94 -85.91 -28.49
N SER A 332 -50.44 -86.81 -29.33
CA SER A 332 -49.87 -87.07 -30.67
C SER A 332 -50.14 -85.92 -31.65
N GLU A 333 -51.33 -85.32 -31.59
CA GLU A 333 -51.69 -84.15 -32.40
C GLU A 333 -50.90 -82.90 -31.98
N ALA A 334 -50.77 -82.66 -30.67
CA ALA A 334 -49.95 -81.56 -30.14
C ALA A 334 -48.44 -81.72 -30.43
N LEU A 335 -47.94 -82.95 -30.55
CA LEU A 335 -46.56 -83.22 -30.97
C LEU A 335 -46.29 -82.79 -32.42
N GLY A 336 -47.31 -82.81 -33.29
CA GLY A 336 -47.23 -82.29 -34.67
C GLY A 336 -47.24 -80.75 -34.78
N HIS A 337 -47.41 -80.04 -33.66
CA HIS A 337 -47.31 -78.58 -33.58
C HIS A 337 -46.15 -78.11 -32.70
N LYS A 338 -45.22 -79.01 -32.34
CA LYS A 338 -43.97 -78.59 -31.71
C LYS A 338 -43.16 -77.74 -32.68
N ALA A 339 -42.95 -76.50 -32.27
CA ALA A 339 -41.93 -75.59 -32.77
C ALA A 339 -40.66 -76.38 -33.14
N GLY A 340 -40.29 -76.36 -34.44
CA GLY A 340 -39.09 -77.03 -34.93
C GLY A 340 -37.84 -76.50 -34.23
N GLN A 341 -36.76 -77.28 -34.22
CA GLN A 341 -35.51 -76.96 -33.52
C GLN A 341 -35.07 -75.50 -33.78
N ASP A 342 -35.08 -75.07 -35.04
CA ASP A 342 -34.74 -73.70 -35.48
C ASP A 342 -35.57 -72.60 -34.80
N THR A 343 -36.85 -72.85 -34.50
CA THR A 343 -37.73 -71.89 -33.81
C THR A 343 -37.51 -71.89 -32.29
N VAL A 344 -37.06 -73.01 -31.71
CA VAL A 344 -36.62 -73.08 -30.32
C VAL A 344 -35.28 -72.38 -30.16
N ASP A 345 -34.34 -72.59 -31.09
CA ASP A 345 -33.03 -71.95 -31.11
C ASP A 345 -33.14 -70.44 -31.36
N ALA A 346 -34.07 -70.00 -32.24
CA ALA A 346 -34.38 -68.59 -32.43
C ALA A 346 -35.07 -67.93 -31.21
N LEU A 347 -35.82 -68.70 -30.42
CA LEU A 347 -36.36 -68.25 -29.14
C LEU A 347 -35.26 -68.17 -28.07
N LEU A 348 -34.37 -69.15 -28.00
CA LEU A 348 -33.20 -69.14 -27.11
C LEU A 348 -32.29 -67.93 -27.41
N ALA A 349 -31.95 -67.68 -28.67
CA ALA A 349 -31.16 -66.50 -29.05
C ALA A 349 -31.85 -65.16 -28.69
N LYS A 350 -33.18 -65.08 -28.78
CA LYS A 350 -33.95 -63.91 -28.32
C LYS A 350 -34.02 -63.81 -26.79
N VAL A 351 -34.05 -64.94 -26.09
CA VAL A 351 -34.02 -65.01 -24.63
C VAL A 351 -32.64 -64.63 -24.10
N ASP A 352 -31.55 -65.10 -24.71
CA ASP A 352 -30.18 -64.70 -24.38
C ASP A 352 -29.95 -63.20 -24.67
N GLY A 353 -30.48 -62.68 -25.79
CA GLY A 353 -30.44 -61.24 -26.08
C GLY A 353 -31.29 -60.39 -25.12
N ALA A 354 -32.40 -60.92 -24.60
CA ALA A 354 -33.22 -60.25 -23.58
C ALA A 354 -32.67 -60.42 -22.15
N LEU A 355 -31.90 -61.49 -21.93
CA LEU A 355 -31.14 -61.83 -20.73
C LEU A 355 -29.66 -61.47 -20.88
N ASP A 356 -29.33 -60.40 -21.63
CA ASP A 356 -28.04 -59.70 -21.51
C ASP A 356 -27.97 -58.96 -20.17
N LEU A 357 -28.04 -59.77 -19.11
CA LEU A 357 -27.97 -59.40 -17.72
C LEU A 357 -26.55 -58.93 -17.41
N ALA A 358 -25.55 -59.44 -18.13
CA ALA A 358 -24.17 -58.97 -18.09
C ALA A 358 -24.10 -57.51 -18.54
N GLY A 359 -24.53 -57.18 -19.77
CA GLY A 359 -24.53 -55.80 -20.28
C GLY A 359 -25.38 -54.84 -19.44
N ARG A 360 -26.51 -55.31 -18.90
CA ARG A 360 -27.35 -54.52 -17.98
C ARG A 360 -26.71 -54.30 -16.61
N VAL A 361 -26.04 -55.29 -16.03
CA VAL A 361 -25.27 -55.14 -14.78
C VAL A 361 -24.08 -54.20 -15.01
N ASP A 362 -23.37 -54.34 -16.12
CA ASP A 362 -22.28 -53.47 -16.55
C ASP A 362 -22.74 -52.00 -16.74
N ALA A 363 -23.93 -51.78 -17.29
CA ALA A 363 -24.53 -50.45 -17.40
C ALA A 363 -24.88 -49.87 -16.03
N LEU A 364 -25.50 -50.68 -15.15
CA LEU A 364 -25.83 -50.27 -13.78
C LEU A 364 -24.59 -49.96 -12.95
N GLN A 365 -23.52 -50.75 -13.10
CA GLN A 365 -22.23 -50.56 -12.46
C GLN A 365 -21.63 -49.21 -12.86
N ARG A 366 -21.60 -48.89 -14.16
CA ARG A 366 -21.11 -47.60 -14.67
C ARG A 366 -21.94 -46.41 -14.18
N ASP A 367 -23.26 -46.54 -14.10
CA ASP A 367 -24.13 -45.46 -13.59
C ASP A 367 -23.89 -45.24 -12.08
N VAL A 368 -23.79 -46.30 -11.29
CA VAL A 368 -23.41 -46.24 -9.86
C VAL A 368 -22.05 -45.58 -9.66
N ASP A 369 -21.02 -45.98 -10.42
CA ASP A 369 -19.68 -45.37 -10.33
C ASP A 369 -19.70 -43.88 -10.73
N THR A 370 -20.51 -43.51 -11.72
CA THR A 370 -20.69 -42.11 -12.15
C THR A 370 -21.38 -41.29 -11.06
N LYS A 371 -22.48 -41.79 -10.50
CA LYS A 371 -23.21 -41.15 -9.38
C LYS A 371 -22.36 -41.04 -8.12
N LEU A 372 -21.53 -42.04 -7.84
CA LEU A 372 -20.59 -42.01 -6.71
C LEU A 372 -19.52 -40.93 -6.88
N ASN A 373 -19.01 -40.72 -8.10
CA ASN A 373 -18.07 -39.64 -8.40
C ASN A 373 -18.74 -38.26 -8.38
N GLU A 374 -19.96 -38.11 -8.90
CA GLU A 374 -20.75 -36.88 -8.76
C GLU A 374 -20.96 -36.53 -7.27
N ALA A 375 -21.32 -37.50 -6.43
CA ALA A 375 -21.48 -37.30 -4.99
C ALA A 375 -20.15 -36.88 -4.31
N LYS A 376 -19.03 -37.52 -4.63
CA LYS A 376 -17.70 -37.12 -4.10
C LYS A 376 -17.34 -35.68 -4.49
N ASN A 377 -17.65 -35.27 -5.71
CA ASN A 377 -17.42 -33.89 -6.18
C ASN A 377 -18.35 -32.88 -5.49
N LEU A 378 -19.58 -33.27 -5.15
CA LEU A 378 -20.47 -32.46 -4.31
C LEU A 378 -19.94 -32.33 -2.88
N TYR A 379 -19.42 -33.39 -2.27
CA TYR A 379 -18.80 -33.30 -0.95
C TYR A 379 -17.56 -32.41 -0.93
N SER A 380 -16.65 -32.52 -1.92
CA SER A 380 -15.46 -31.67 -1.97
C SER A 380 -15.78 -30.20 -2.26
N THR A 381 -16.80 -29.92 -3.09
CA THR A 381 -17.26 -28.54 -3.31
C THR A 381 -17.99 -27.97 -2.10
N MET A 382 -18.80 -28.75 -1.38
CA MET A 382 -19.40 -28.33 -0.11
C MET A 382 -18.36 -28.10 0.99
N GLU A 383 -17.30 -28.90 1.05
CA GLU A 383 -16.19 -28.71 1.99
C GLU A 383 -15.34 -27.47 1.65
N GLY A 384 -15.31 -27.07 0.37
CA GLY A 384 -14.69 -25.83 -0.10
C GLY A 384 -15.58 -24.57 0.00
N LEU A 385 -16.85 -24.69 0.39
CA LEU A 385 -17.67 -23.52 0.70
C LEU A 385 -17.31 -22.98 2.09
N ALA A 386 -17.04 -21.67 2.18
CA ALA A 386 -16.71 -21.00 3.43
C ALA A 386 -17.78 -21.28 4.49
N ARG A 387 -17.38 -21.80 5.66
CA ARG A 387 -18.34 -22.16 6.70
C ARG A 387 -18.89 -20.89 7.32
N VAL A 388 -20.13 -20.94 7.79
CA VAL A 388 -20.77 -19.83 8.51
C VAL A 388 -19.93 -19.42 9.73
N GLU A 389 -19.21 -20.37 10.35
CA GLU A 389 -18.25 -20.12 11.42
C GLU A 389 -17.05 -19.27 10.98
N ASP A 390 -16.49 -19.52 9.80
CA ASP A 390 -15.37 -18.74 9.24
C ASP A 390 -15.82 -17.32 8.91
N VAL A 391 -17.01 -17.17 8.32
CA VAL A 391 -17.62 -15.86 8.01
C VAL A 391 -17.91 -15.07 9.28
N ASN A 392 -18.49 -15.71 10.31
CA ASN A 392 -18.75 -15.08 11.60
C ASN A 392 -17.45 -14.68 12.32
N LYS A 393 -16.40 -15.51 12.24
CA LYS A 393 -15.09 -15.21 12.80
C LYS A 393 -14.46 -14.00 12.10
N ALA A 394 -14.45 -13.98 10.76
CA ALA A 394 -13.94 -12.85 9.98
C ALA A 394 -14.73 -11.56 10.27
N LEU A 395 -16.06 -11.65 10.45
CA LEU A 395 -16.90 -10.51 10.83
C LEU A 395 -16.54 -9.97 12.22
N LEU A 396 -16.32 -10.84 13.21
CA LEU A 396 -15.88 -10.46 14.56
C LEU A 396 -14.48 -9.83 14.55
N GLU A 397 -13.56 -10.35 13.75
CA GLU A 397 -12.22 -9.78 13.55
C GLU A 397 -12.32 -8.37 12.94
N VAL A 398 -13.14 -8.17 11.91
CA VAL A 398 -13.40 -6.86 11.29
C VAL A 398 -14.06 -5.89 12.29
N CYS A 399 -15.04 -6.33 13.09
CA CYS A 399 -15.65 -5.51 14.13
C CYS A 399 -14.62 -5.06 15.19
N SER A 400 -13.78 -5.98 15.68
CA SER A 400 -12.70 -5.67 16.63
C SER A 400 -11.66 -4.72 16.02
N GLU A 401 -11.33 -4.88 14.73
CA GLU A 401 -10.40 -3.97 14.05
C GLU A 401 -11.00 -2.57 13.83
N LEU A 402 -12.32 -2.47 13.64
CA LEU A 402 -13.07 -1.20 13.58
C LEU A 402 -13.14 -0.52 14.96
N GLU A 403 -13.39 -1.26 16.03
CA GLU A 403 -13.41 -0.74 17.42
C GLU A 403 -12.06 -0.17 17.86
N ASN A 404 -10.95 -0.73 17.36
CA ASN A 404 -9.60 -0.24 17.64
C ASN A 404 -9.17 0.98 16.79
N LYS A 405 -9.96 1.41 15.80
CA LYS A 405 -9.65 2.59 14.98
C LYS A 405 -10.34 3.83 15.56
N ALA A 406 -9.60 4.95 15.62
CA ALA A 406 -10.17 6.22 16.05
C ALA A 406 -11.31 6.64 15.10
N PRO A 407 -12.46 7.12 15.62
CA PRO A 407 -13.58 7.53 14.79
C PRO A 407 -13.18 8.73 13.91
N VAL A 408 -13.66 8.75 12.66
CA VAL A 408 -13.32 9.78 11.66
C VAL A 408 -13.60 11.20 12.18
N SER A 409 -14.63 11.37 13.00
CA SER A 409 -14.96 12.64 13.67
C SER A 409 -13.83 13.16 14.56
N GLU A 410 -13.12 12.30 15.29
CA GLU A 410 -11.99 12.69 16.14
C GLU A 410 -10.75 13.01 15.32
N VAL A 411 -10.49 12.26 14.24
CA VAL A 411 -9.40 12.57 13.30
C VAL A 411 -9.59 13.96 12.68
N VAL A 412 -10.80 14.26 12.17
CA VAL A 412 -11.15 15.58 11.63
C VAL A 412 -11.12 16.67 12.70
N ARG A 413 -11.49 16.38 13.95
CA ARG A 413 -11.39 17.32 15.07
C ARG A 413 -9.94 17.67 15.38
N LEU A 414 -9.05 16.68 15.42
CA LEU A 414 -7.61 16.86 15.65
C LEU A 414 -6.93 17.58 14.49
N GLU A 415 -7.27 17.26 13.24
CA GLU A 415 -6.79 17.96 12.05
C GLU A 415 -7.16 19.46 12.10
N ARG A 416 -8.42 19.79 12.43
CA ARG A 416 -8.85 21.19 12.60
C ARG A 416 -8.09 21.90 13.73
N GLN A 417 -7.88 21.22 14.87
CA GLN A 417 -7.10 21.80 15.98
C GLN A 417 -5.64 22.05 15.58
N GLN A 418 -5.01 21.11 14.87
CA GLN A 418 -3.66 21.28 14.34
C GLN A 418 -3.59 22.41 13.29
N GLY A 419 -4.61 22.54 12.44
CA GLY A 419 -4.73 23.64 11.48
C GLY A 419 -4.78 25.01 12.16
N VAL A 420 -5.56 25.15 13.24
CA VAL A 420 -5.60 26.38 14.04
C VAL A 420 -4.22 26.67 14.65
N ILE A 421 -3.57 25.69 15.27
CA ILE A 421 -2.24 25.84 15.87
C ILE A 421 -1.19 26.26 14.81
N ASN A 422 -1.17 25.59 13.66
CA ASN A 422 -0.26 25.90 12.56
C ASN A 422 -0.52 27.32 12.01
N SER A 423 -1.77 27.73 11.86
CA SER A 423 -2.12 29.09 11.41
C SER A 423 -1.67 30.15 12.43
N GLY A 424 -1.80 29.88 13.73
CA GLY A 424 -1.31 30.75 14.79
C GLY A 424 0.22 30.90 14.76
N PHE A 425 0.97 29.81 14.56
CA PHE A 425 2.43 29.90 14.42
C PHE A 425 2.86 30.65 13.16
N ALA A 426 2.21 30.43 12.02
CA ALA A 426 2.50 31.16 10.78
C ALA A 426 2.21 32.67 10.91
N GLN A 427 1.13 33.06 11.59
CA GLN A 427 0.80 34.46 11.85
C GLN A 427 1.76 35.17 12.80
N ASN A 428 2.46 34.45 13.69
CA ASN A 428 3.38 35.03 14.67
C ASN A 428 4.87 34.96 14.22
N LEU A 429 5.15 34.34 13.09
CA LEU A 429 6.50 34.16 12.56
C LEU A 429 6.54 34.64 11.11
N HIS A 430 6.75 35.94 10.90
CA HIS A 430 6.89 36.52 9.56
C HIS A 430 8.33 36.38 9.04
N MET A 431 8.76 35.18 8.63
CA MET A 431 10.13 34.92 8.17
C MET A 431 10.25 34.21 6.80
N ALA A 432 11.34 34.52 6.09
CA ALA A 432 11.70 33.85 4.86
C ALA A 432 13.23 33.68 4.72
N ARG A 433 13.67 32.68 3.96
CA ARG A 433 15.07 32.42 3.65
C ARG A 433 15.24 31.89 2.24
N TRP A 434 16.21 32.46 1.52
CA TRP A 434 16.61 32.03 0.19
C TRP A 434 18.08 31.59 0.18
N LEU A 435 18.40 30.64 -0.69
CA LEU A 435 19.73 30.07 -0.88
C LEU A 435 20.24 30.36 -2.29
N TRP A 436 21.54 30.61 -2.39
CA TRP A 436 22.30 30.73 -3.63
C TRP A 436 23.11 29.46 -3.85
N LYS A 437 22.76 28.71 -4.90
CA LYS A 437 23.33 27.41 -5.29
C LYS A 437 24.04 27.42 -6.64
N SER A 438 23.73 28.35 -7.56
CA SER A 438 24.46 28.39 -8.85
C SER A 438 25.92 28.75 -8.69
N THR A 439 26.26 29.42 -7.59
CA THR A 439 27.59 29.96 -7.27
C THR A 439 28.12 30.97 -8.30
N ARG A 440 27.22 31.49 -9.14
CA ARG A 440 27.47 32.50 -10.17
C ARG A 440 26.57 33.71 -9.94
N THR A 441 27.15 34.90 -10.01
CA THR A 441 26.40 36.16 -9.92
C THR A 441 25.86 36.59 -11.28
N LYS A 442 24.81 37.41 -11.27
CA LYS A 442 24.29 38.13 -12.43
C LYS A 442 25.07 39.44 -12.65
N ALA A 443 24.70 40.18 -13.70
CA ALA A 443 25.25 41.50 -14.00
C ALA A 443 25.23 42.42 -12.76
N GLY A 444 26.30 43.20 -12.57
CA GLY A 444 26.48 44.02 -11.37
C GLY A 444 26.78 43.23 -10.09
N ASN A 445 27.32 42.01 -10.21
CA ASN A 445 27.63 41.10 -9.08
C ASN A 445 26.40 40.69 -8.24
N ALA A 446 25.18 40.88 -8.75
CA ALA A 446 23.96 40.56 -8.03
C ALA A 446 23.79 39.05 -7.84
N VAL A 447 23.51 38.61 -6.62
CA VAL A 447 23.30 37.20 -6.25
C VAL A 447 21.92 36.76 -6.74
N PRO A 448 21.80 35.85 -7.73
CA PRO A 448 20.53 35.21 -8.04
C PRO A 448 20.19 34.25 -6.89
N TRP A 449 19.01 34.40 -6.31
CA TRP A 449 18.47 33.36 -5.43
C TRP A 449 17.86 32.28 -6.31
N GLU A 450 18.06 31.00 -6.00
CA GLU A 450 17.42 29.89 -6.73
C GLU A 450 16.51 29.02 -5.86
N VAL A 451 16.67 29.02 -4.54
CA VAL A 451 15.87 28.16 -3.65
C VAL A 451 15.28 28.97 -2.50
N GLN A 452 13.95 29.03 -2.42
CA GLN A 452 13.24 29.47 -1.23
C GLN A 452 13.19 28.30 -0.23
N ALA A 453 14.01 28.36 0.82
CA ALA A 453 14.09 27.31 1.85
C ALA A 453 12.94 27.40 2.86
N VAL A 454 12.47 28.63 3.16
CA VAL A 454 11.26 28.89 3.94
C VAL A 454 10.69 30.23 3.50
N ASN A 455 9.36 30.35 3.50
CA ASN A 455 8.64 31.62 3.43
C ASN A 455 7.29 31.41 4.13
N THR A 456 7.11 32.07 5.27
CA THR A 456 5.93 31.95 6.14
C THR A 456 4.93 33.09 5.95
N ASP A 457 5.31 34.11 5.19
CA ASP A 457 4.49 35.28 4.86
C ASP A 457 4.70 35.64 3.39
N THR A 458 4.14 34.80 2.51
CA THR A 458 4.29 34.90 1.05
C THR A 458 3.63 36.14 0.45
N ASP A 459 2.63 36.70 1.13
CA ASP A 459 1.95 37.92 0.71
C ASP A 459 2.84 39.16 0.99
N ASN A 460 3.73 39.10 2.00
CA ASN A 460 4.73 40.13 2.28
C ASN A 460 6.07 39.91 1.57
N PHE A 461 6.58 38.68 1.52
CA PHE A 461 7.88 38.33 0.93
C PHE A 461 7.71 37.78 -0.49
N VAL A 462 7.65 38.68 -1.47
CA VAL A 462 7.41 38.35 -2.87
C VAL A 462 8.73 38.17 -3.62
N TRP A 463 8.91 37.02 -4.27
CA TRP A 463 10.12 36.64 -5.00
C TRP A 463 9.79 35.63 -6.11
N GLU A 464 10.64 35.57 -7.14
CA GLU A 464 10.56 34.59 -8.25
C GLU A 464 11.92 33.93 -8.45
N GLU A 465 11.90 32.65 -8.82
CA GLU A 465 13.11 31.83 -8.99
C GLU A 465 14.15 32.46 -9.93
N GLY A 466 15.41 32.44 -9.51
CA GLY A 466 16.52 33.05 -10.22
C GLY A 466 16.59 34.58 -10.12
N LYS A 467 15.61 35.30 -9.56
CA LYS A 467 15.72 36.76 -9.36
C LYS A 467 16.62 37.08 -8.17
N ALA A 468 17.44 38.12 -8.36
CA ALA A 468 18.33 38.65 -7.31
C ALA A 468 17.61 39.60 -6.33
N THR A 469 16.39 40.02 -6.67
CA THR A 469 15.59 40.95 -5.87
C THR A 469 14.42 40.22 -5.24
N ILE A 470 14.25 40.42 -3.94
CA ILE A 470 13.08 40.06 -3.14
C ILE A 470 12.35 41.36 -2.80
N VAL A 471 11.01 41.35 -2.82
CA VAL A 471 10.19 42.52 -2.46
C VAL A 471 9.54 42.26 -1.12
N THR A 472 9.70 43.20 -0.19
CA THR A 472 8.94 43.27 1.07
C THR A 472 7.77 44.22 0.88
N VAL A 473 6.53 43.72 0.90
CA VAL A 473 5.34 44.51 0.55
C VAL A 473 4.97 45.49 1.66
N ALA A 474 4.94 45.03 2.92
CA ALA A 474 4.58 45.86 4.05
C ALA A 474 5.77 46.74 4.51
N PRO A 475 5.53 47.98 4.96
CA PRO A 475 6.54 48.72 5.71
C PRO A 475 6.72 48.12 7.12
N GLY A 476 7.87 48.37 7.75
CA GLY A 476 8.12 47.98 9.13
C GLY A 476 9.59 47.82 9.47
N LEU A 477 9.85 47.25 10.65
CA LEU A 477 11.18 46.78 11.05
C LEU A 477 11.36 45.34 10.55
N TYR A 478 12.51 45.08 9.94
CA TYR A 478 12.89 43.77 9.42
C TYR A 478 14.29 43.42 9.93
N GLU A 479 14.38 42.31 10.65
CA GLU A 479 15.65 41.63 10.86
C GLU A 479 16.12 41.04 9.54
N VAL A 480 17.38 41.34 9.18
CA VAL A 480 18.04 40.86 7.98
C VAL A 480 19.28 40.10 8.40
N SER A 481 19.44 38.89 7.87
CA SER A 481 20.59 38.03 8.14
C SER A 481 21.13 37.46 6.83
N PHE A 482 22.45 37.40 6.67
CA PHE A 482 23.04 36.66 5.55
C PHE A 482 24.30 35.92 5.98
N GLY A 483 24.63 34.88 5.21
CA GLY A 483 25.88 34.15 5.35
C GLY A 483 26.39 33.71 3.99
N PHE A 484 27.66 34.01 3.69
CA PHE A 484 28.35 33.62 2.47
C PHE A 484 29.66 32.92 2.79
N TYR A 485 29.95 31.84 2.09
CA TYR A 485 31.16 31.03 2.29
C TYR A 485 31.74 30.59 0.93
N PRO A 486 33.07 30.42 0.83
CA PRO A 486 33.69 29.89 -0.38
C PRO A 486 33.39 28.40 -0.53
N ALA A 487 33.09 27.93 -1.74
CA ALA A 487 32.87 26.51 -1.98
C ALA A 487 34.11 25.65 -1.65
N THR A 488 33.83 24.41 -1.25
CA THR A 488 34.83 23.39 -0.91
C THR A 488 35.74 23.11 -2.11
N GLY A 489 37.05 23.35 -1.95
CA GLY A 489 38.10 22.98 -2.92
C GLY A 489 38.88 24.13 -3.56
N ALA A 490 38.54 25.41 -3.30
CA ALA A 490 39.31 26.55 -3.83
C ALA A 490 40.77 26.60 -3.30
N PRO A 491 41.80 26.84 -4.13
CA PRO A 491 43.20 26.87 -3.72
C PRO A 491 43.53 27.92 -2.65
N ARG A 492 44.29 27.54 -1.62
CA ARG A 492 44.52 28.35 -0.40
C ARG A 492 45.33 29.64 -0.58
N LEU A 493 45.96 29.88 -1.74
CA LEU A 493 47.10 30.81 -1.83
C LEU A 493 46.76 32.28 -2.15
N ARG A 494 45.53 32.62 -2.54
CA ARG A 494 45.10 34.00 -2.88
C ARG A 494 43.63 34.30 -2.56
N ARG A 495 43.17 34.01 -1.34
CA ARG A 495 41.82 34.39 -0.90
C ARG A 495 41.70 35.90 -0.68
N THR A 496 41.18 36.61 -1.67
CA THR A 496 40.64 37.96 -1.45
C THR A 496 39.31 37.82 -0.69
N PRO A 497 39.11 38.51 0.45
CA PRO A 497 37.85 38.43 1.17
C PRO A 497 36.70 38.98 0.30
N PRO A 498 35.52 38.33 0.26
CA PRO A 498 34.41 38.80 -0.54
C PRO A 498 33.85 40.10 0.03
N LEU A 499 33.60 41.07 -0.85
CA LEU A 499 32.74 42.21 -0.55
C LEU A 499 31.29 41.78 -0.75
N ILE A 500 30.48 41.87 0.31
CA ILE A 500 29.06 41.55 0.26
C ILE A 500 28.29 42.83 0.61
N GLN A 501 27.35 43.25 -0.24
CA GLN A 501 26.50 44.40 0.04
C GLN A 501 25.04 43.98 -0.06
N LEU A 502 24.26 44.30 0.97
CA LEU A 502 22.81 44.24 0.93
C LEU A 502 22.29 45.62 0.50
N LEU A 503 21.49 45.63 -0.56
CA LEU A 503 20.92 46.82 -1.14
C LEU A 503 19.42 46.89 -0.83
N VAL A 504 18.97 48.05 -0.37
CA VAL A 504 17.56 48.40 -0.23
C VAL A 504 17.23 49.43 -1.30
N ASN A 505 16.29 49.12 -2.20
CA ASN A 505 15.90 49.95 -3.33
C ASN A 505 17.04 50.36 -4.30
N GLY A 506 18.19 49.67 -4.24
CA GLY A 506 19.38 49.97 -5.04
C GLY A 506 20.47 50.76 -4.28
N GLU A 507 20.19 51.20 -3.05
CA GLU A 507 21.16 51.85 -2.16
C GLU A 507 21.75 50.83 -1.19
N VAL A 508 23.05 50.93 -0.89
CA VAL A 508 23.73 49.99 0.03
C VAL A 508 23.32 50.29 1.47
N ALA A 509 22.56 49.38 2.08
CA ALA A 509 22.06 49.52 3.45
C ALA A 509 22.94 48.79 4.48
N LEU A 510 23.58 47.69 4.09
CA LEU A 510 24.51 46.93 4.95
C LEU A 510 25.65 46.39 4.10
N THR A 511 26.90 46.57 4.54
CA THR A 511 28.08 45.97 3.90
C THR A 511 28.74 44.98 4.83
N GLY A 512 28.83 43.71 4.39
CA GLY A 512 29.71 42.72 4.98
C GLY A 512 31.13 42.95 4.47
N VAL A 513 32.00 43.49 5.34
CA VAL A 513 33.45 43.66 5.07
C VAL A 513 34.23 42.74 6.01
N PHE A 514 35.31 42.14 5.51
CA PHE A 514 36.29 41.46 6.35
C PHE A 514 37.15 42.50 7.09
N ASN A 515 37.01 42.58 8.42
CA ASN A 515 37.85 43.43 9.25
C ASN A 515 38.85 42.58 10.10
N PRO A 516 40.14 42.51 9.73
CA PRO A 516 41.13 41.73 10.47
C PRO A 516 41.53 42.33 11.83
N THR A 517 41.22 43.61 12.12
CA THR A 517 41.64 44.26 13.38
C THR A 517 40.64 44.12 14.53
N ALA A 518 39.43 43.60 14.27
CA ALA A 518 38.37 43.45 15.27
C ALA A 518 38.66 42.42 16.39
N VAL A 519 39.80 41.72 16.32
CA VAL A 519 40.14 40.56 17.18
C VAL A 519 40.77 40.95 18.54
N GLN A 520 41.13 42.21 18.78
CA GLN A 520 41.90 42.61 19.99
C GLN A 520 41.09 42.98 21.24
N HIS A 521 39.76 43.03 21.20
CA HIS A 521 38.94 43.36 22.38
C HIS A 521 38.10 42.17 22.88
N GLY A 522 38.81 41.08 23.20
CA GLY A 522 38.20 39.79 23.58
C GLY A 522 38.89 39.03 24.72
N SER A 523 39.79 39.66 25.49
CA SER A 523 40.39 39.07 26.69
C SER A 523 40.60 40.12 27.78
N GLY A 524 39.98 39.92 28.94
CA GLY A 524 40.07 40.85 30.04
C GLY A 524 41.36 40.69 30.84
N SER A 525 42.21 41.72 30.83
CA SER A 525 43.13 42.00 31.92
C SER A 525 43.37 43.51 32.03
N SER A 526 42.91 44.10 33.12
CA SER A 526 43.30 45.47 33.49
C SER A 526 44.73 45.47 34.02
N PRO A 527 45.55 46.46 33.64
CA PRO A 527 46.52 47.05 34.54
C PRO A 527 46.14 48.48 34.92
N LEU A 528 46.38 48.83 36.17
CA LEU A 528 46.15 50.15 36.75
C LEU A 528 47.05 51.24 36.13
N PRO A 529 46.70 52.54 36.25
CA PRO A 529 47.37 53.61 35.51
C PRO A 529 48.79 53.89 36.03
N GLY A 530 49.78 53.72 35.14
CA GLY A 530 51.20 53.98 35.39
C GLY A 530 51.71 55.22 34.64
N ASN A 531 52.01 56.28 35.37
CA ASN A 531 52.46 57.58 34.87
C ASN A 531 53.81 57.54 34.12
N ARG A 532 53.91 58.05 32.87
CA ARG A 532 55.15 58.58 32.26
C ARG A 532 54.93 59.34 30.94
N SER A 533 55.61 60.49 30.82
CA SER A 533 55.51 61.51 29.75
C SER A 533 56.27 61.15 28.46
N PRO A 534 56.12 61.91 27.35
CA PRO A 534 56.43 61.44 25.99
C PRO A 534 57.89 61.66 25.56
N ARG A 535 58.32 60.96 24.50
CA ARG A 535 59.58 61.23 23.80
C ARG A 535 59.42 61.07 22.28
N MET A 536 59.80 62.11 21.54
CA MET A 536 59.92 62.10 20.07
C MET A 536 61.01 61.14 19.58
N GLY A 537 60.90 60.64 18.34
CA GLY A 537 62.02 59.98 17.67
C GLY A 537 61.76 59.38 16.28
N SER A 538 62.05 60.17 15.24
CA SER A 538 62.45 59.77 13.86
C SER A 538 61.53 58.91 12.97
N ALA A 539 61.52 59.27 11.68
CA ALA A 539 60.82 58.59 10.60
C ALA A 539 61.74 57.69 9.76
N SER A 540 61.15 56.79 8.97
CA SER A 540 61.73 56.29 7.71
C SER A 540 60.63 55.96 6.69
N SER A 541 60.88 56.33 5.43
CA SER A 541 60.08 55.98 4.24
C SER A 541 60.17 54.46 3.94
N THR A 542 59.40 53.79 3.08
CA THR A 542 58.72 54.12 1.80
C THR A 542 57.70 52.96 1.55
N ALA A 543 56.72 52.93 0.63
CA ALA A 543 56.43 53.72 -0.58
C ALA A 543 54.91 53.83 -0.84
N GLY A 544 54.48 54.06 -2.10
CA GLY A 544 53.10 54.40 -2.45
C GLY A 544 52.18 53.24 -2.86
N GLY A 545 50.88 53.44 -2.60
CA GLY A 545 49.75 52.68 -3.13
C GLY A 545 48.50 53.54 -3.04
N SER A 546 47.74 53.68 -4.13
CA SER A 546 46.62 54.65 -4.20
C SER A 546 45.48 54.28 -3.26
N SER A 547 45.25 55.11 -2.23
CA SER A 547 44.06 55.02 -1.37
C SER A 547 42.94 55.89 -1.94
N VAL A 548 41.82 55.25 -2.26
CA VAL A 548 40.56 55.96 -2.54
C VAL A 548 40.12 56.64 -1.24
N ALA A 549 39.98 57.96 -1.26
CA ALA A 549 39.54 58.73 -0.09
C ALA A 549 38.09 58.34 0.25
N MET A 550 37.90 57.69 1.41
CA MET A 550 36.58 57.35 1.91
C MET A 550 35.95 58.57 2.58
N SER A 551 34.69 58.87 2.22
CA SER A 551 33.91 59.94 2.87
C SER A 551 33.65 59.62 4.35
N PRO A 552 33.81 60.57 5.28
CA PRO A 552 33.52 60.34 6.70
C PRO A 552 32.01 60.31 6.94
N GLY A 553 31.47 59.19 7.45
CA GLY A 553 30.06 59.10 7.83
C GLY A 553 29.41 57.71 7.81
N MET A 554 30.11 56.66 7.37
CA MET A 554 29.60 55.27 7.39
C MET A 554 30.34 54.42 8.43
N ASP A 555 29.70 54.20 9.58
CA ASP A 555 30.21 53.28 10.60
C ASP A 555 30.10 51.83 10.13
N ASN A 556 31.24 51.17 9.89
CA ASN A 556 31.31 49.77 9.47
C ASN A 556 30.81 48.83 10.58
N ARG A 557 29.54 48.42 10.47
CA ARG A 557 28.82 47.66 11.52
C ARG A 557 28.98 46.13 11.46
N ALA A 558 29.68 45.60 10.47
CA ALA A 558 29.84 44.16 10.26
C ALA A 558 31.21 43.64 10.70
N THR A 559 31.24 42.60 11.54
CA THR A 559 32.44 41.85 11.93
C THR A 559 32.22 40.36 11.77
N SER A 560 33.19 39.66 11.15
CA SER A 560 33.22 38.19 11.16
C SER A 560 33.49 37.72 12.59
N THR A 561 32.52 37.02 13.18
CA THR A 561 32.51 36.64 14.60
C THR A 561 33.49 35.53 14.99
N THR A 562 34.18 34.88 14.04
CA THR A 562 34.91 33.63 14.30
C THR A 562 36.44 33.72 14.27
N GLY A 563 37.04 34.79 13.75
CA GLY A 563 38.50 34.99 13.74
C GLY A 563 39.36 33.97 12.96
N LEU A 564 38.76 32.92 12.40
CA LEU A 564 39.44 31.80 11.73
C LEU A 564 39.64 32.07 10.23
N VAL A 565 40.62 32.93 9.92
CA VAL A 565 40.88 33.46 8.56
C VAL A 565 41.21 32.39 7.50
N SER A 566 41.61 31.17 7.90
CA SER A 566 42.10 30.11 7.00
C SER A 566 41.26 28.83 6.97
N SER A 567 40.18 28.73 7.76
CA SER A 567 39.38 27.51 7.84
C SER A 567 38.42 27.39 6.63
N PRO A 568 38.29 26.21 6.00
CA PRO A 568 37.20 25.96 5.04
C PRO A 568 35.82 25.85 5.72
N VAL A 569 35.75 25.96 7.04
CA VAL A 569 34.52 25.83 7.86
C VAL A 569 33.86 27.18 8.15
N THR A 570 34.51 28.32 7.86
CA THR A 570 34.04 29.65 8.25
C THR A 570 33.76 30.57 7.06
N GLY A 571 32.54 31.10 7.02
CA GLY A 571 32.10 32.13 6.08
C GLY A 571 31.97 33.53 6.70
N MET A 572 31.65 34.52 5.88
CA MET A 572 31.25 35.85 6.32
C MET A 572 29.75 35.87 6.58
N THR A 573 29.36 36.26 7.79
CA THR A 573 27.96 36.45 8.19
C THR A 573 27.74 37.90 8.59
N ALA A 574 26.51 38.39 8.42
CA ALA A 574 26.07 39.67 8.95
C ALA A 574 24.61 39.58 9.39
N TRP A 575 24.24 40.44 10.34
CA TRP A 575 22.93 40.53 10.95
C TRP A 575 22.69 41.98 11.36
N ASP A 576 21.55 42.57 10.99
CA ASP A 576 21.09 43.87 11.49
C ASP A 576 19.56 43.99 11.36
N VAL A 577 18.99 45.02 11.98
CA VAL A 577 17.57 45.37 11.86
C VAL A 577 17.42 46.63 11.01
N LEU A 578 16.70 46.52 9.90
CA LEU A 578 16.46 47.60 8.95
C LEU A 578 15.01 48.09 9.04
N THR A 579 14.80 49.40 8.96
CA THR A 579 13.48 49.99 8.72
C THR A 579 13.23 49.99 7.21
N LEU A 580 12.28 49.18 6.74
CA LEU A 580 11.95 49.09 5.31
C LEU A 580 10.68 49.88 4.99
N PRO A 581 10.68 50.70 3.91
CA PRO A 581 9.45 51.31 3.40
C PRO A 581 8.57 50.27 2.69
N ALA A 582 7.32 50.64 2.40
CA ALA A 582 6.41 49.76 1.66
C ALA A 582 6.96 49.42 0.27
N LYS A 583 6.83 48.15 -0.14
CA LYS A 583 7.34 47.60 -1.41
C LYS A 583 8.87 47.76 -1.59
N ALA A 584 9.64 47.73 -0.50
CA ALA A 584 11.09 47.80 -0.56
C ALA A 584 11.70 46.59 -1.28
N LYS A 585 12.65 46.87 -2.17
CA LYS A 585 13.39 45.88 -2.97
C LYS A 585 14.70 45.54 -2.27
N ILE A 586 14.84 44.31 -1.80
CA ILE A 586 16.06 43.78 -1.19
C ILE A 586 16.84 43.01 -2.23
N ALA A 587 18.12 43.33 -2.40
CA ALA A 587 19.06 42.57 -3.23
C ALA A 587 20.39 42.39 -2.49
N VAL A 588 21.20 41.43 -2.92
CA VAL A 588 22.58 41.27 -2.44
C VAL A 588 23.53 41.24 -3.63
N THR A 589 24.66 41.94 -3.53
CA THR A 589 25.81 41.74 -4.42
C THR A 589 26.91 40.97 -3.70
N TYR A 590 27.59 40.10 -4.44
CA TYR A 590 28.74 39.32 -3.98
C TYR A 590 29.91 39.55 -4.94
N GLN A 591 30.98 40.16 -4.46
CA GLN A 591 32.22 40.35 -5.20
C GLN A 591 33.36 39.65 -4.46
N GLY A 592 33.64 38.41 -4.86
CA GLY A 592 34.61 37.53 -4.20
C GLY A 592 35.21 36.49 -5.13
N GLU A 593 35.71 35.40 -4.56
CA GLU A 593 36.24 34.27 -5.33
C GLU A 593 35.14 33.60 -6.18
N GLU A 594 35.55 32.88 -7.24
CA GLU A 594 34.62 32.01 -7.95
C GLU A 594 34.10 30.91 -7.03
N ARG A 595 32.84 30.53 -7.25
CA ARG A 595 32.10 29.54 -6.48
C ARG A 595 31.77 29.97 -5.03
N GLY A 596 31.28 31.19 -4.84
CA GLY A 596 30.63 31.56 -3.58
C GLY A 596 29.30 30.84 -3.39
N GLU A 597 28.98 30.40 -2.18
CA GLU A 597 27.64 29.95 -1.77
C GLU A 597 27.13 30.86 -0.66
N GLY A 598 25.81 30.92 -0.46
CA GLY A 598 25.26 31.67 0.66
C GLY A 598 23.74 31.64 0.80
N PHE A 599 23.26 32.34 1.83
CA PHE A 599 21.84 32.53 2.10
C PHE A 599 21.53 33.97 2.52
N LEU A 600 20.28 34.38 2.29
CA LEU A 600 19.67 35.59 2.84
C LEU A 600 18.40 35.18 3.61
N GLY A 601 18.27 35.62 4.85
CA GLY A 601 17.07 35.51 5.67
C GLY A 601 16.50 36.89 5.99
N LEU A 602 15.17 37.00 5.90
CA LEU A 602 14.41 38.17 6.32
C LEU A 602 13.39 37.75 7.38
N ARG A 603 13.19 38.57 8.41
CA ARG A 603 12.12 38.40 9.39
C ARG A 603 11.51 39.75 9.75
N LYS A 604 10.21 39.93 9.52
CA LYS A 604 9.49 41.12 9.99
C LYS A 604 9.34 41.02 11.52
N LEU A 605 9.55 42.14 12.20
CA LEU A 605 9.45 42.28 13.66
C LEU A 605 8.09 42.84 14.10
#